data_AF-A0A285L8M6-F1
#
_entry.id   AF-A0A285L8M6-F1
#
_cell.length_a   1.000
_cell.length_b   1.000
_cell.length_c   1.000
_cell.angle_alpha   90.00
_cell.angle_beta   90.00
_cell.angle_gamma   90.00
#
_symmetry.space_group_name_H-M   'P 1'
#
loop_
_entity.id
_entity.type
_entity.pdbx_description
1 polymer ?
#
loop_
_entity_poly.entity_id
_entity_poly.type
_entity_poly.pdbx_seq_one_letter_code
_entity_poly.pdbx_strand_id
1 'polypeptide(L)'
;MTSRATSLGIAAMACGAVMLLAGCGGTSVDSSQTPSGTTSVTASSTTSAAGRDEGGATPATPDKGDTESNGPAPTQAEDKPSTPTNAEGSSPAPTPAESRIWDPCTLPESDLTAAGLNTATKERITDATYPSWQMCRWKSADQTFSVVIAASDRTIDDLLEPGAVHDVRRTEFHGRQVVQYRYVADTHRQTCDIGTPAEYGSIVFAVRNIRVQTDVGNPCQDANRLGAALFRSLP
;
A
#
# COMPACT_ATOMS: atom_id res chain seq x y z
N MET A 1 -42.75 -30.92 39.31
CA MET A 1 -43.91 -31.69 38.81
C MET A 1 -44.12 -31.33 37.35
N THR A 2 -43.93 -32.33 36.47
CA THR A 2 -44.51 -32.54 35.12
C THR A 2 -44.45 -31.38 34.10
N SER A 3 -43.50 -31.38 33.17
CA SER A 3 -43.47 -32.11 31.88
C SER A 3 -44.56 -31.73 30.88
N ARG A 4 -44.16 -31.17 29.73
CA ARG A 4 -44.62 -31.64 28.41
C ARG A 4 -43.49 -31.56 27.39
N ALA A 5 -43.04 -32.74 26.98
CA ALA A 5 -42.25 -32.98 25.79
C ALA A 5 -43.18 -33.07 24.57
N THR A 6 -42.69 -32.71 23.39
CA THR A 6 -43.28 -33.17 22.13
C THR A 6 -42.14 -33.52 21.17
N SER A 7 -42.12 -34.80 20.82
CA SER A 7 -41.35 -35.50 19.79
C SER A 7 -41.68 -34.95 18.39
N LEU A 8 -41.10 -35.31 17.25
CA LEU A 8 -40.04 -36.20 16.76
C LEU A 8 -39.89 -35.76 15.27
N GLY A 9 -38.72 -35.91 14.66
CA GLY A 9 -38.61 -35.70 13.21
C GLY A 9 -37.21 -36.02 12.69
N ILE A 10 -36.88 -37.30 12.63
CA ILE A 10 -35.67 -37.84 12.01
C ILE A 10 -35.88 -37.87 10.49
N ALA A 11 -34.98 -37.27 9.72
CA ALA A 11 -34.79 -37.58 8.31
C ALA A 11 -33.29 -37.57 8.00
N ALA A 12 -32.67 -38.74 8.08
CA ALA A 12 -31.34 -38.99 7.55
C ALA A 12 -31.45 -39.13 6.02
N MET A 13 -30.93 -38.15 5.28
CA MET A 13 -30.75 -38.27 3.83
C MET A 13 -29.37 -38.86 3.55
N ALA A 14 -29.36 -40.12 3.12
CA ALA A 14 -28.21 -40.76 2.50
C ALA A 14 -28.11 -40.27 1.04
N CYS A 15 -26.98 -39.67 0.66
CA CYS A 15 -26.61 -39.48 -0.74
C CYS A 15 -25.51 -40.47 -1.11
N GLY A 16 -25.92 -41.59 -1.71
CA GLY A 16 -25.05 -42.37 -2.58
C GLY A 16 -25.01 -41.71 -3.96
N ALA A 17 -23.83 -41.69 -4.57
CA ALA A 17 -23.68 -41.49 -6.02
C ALA A 17 -22.55 -42.38 -6.52
N VAL A 18 -22.96 -43.48 -7.17
CA VAL A 18 -22.15 -44.24 -8.11
C VAL A 18 -22.22 -43.50 -9.44
N MET A 19 -21.08 -43.23 -10.07
CA MET A 19 -20.96 -42.99 -11.50
C MET A 19 -19.71 -43.69 -12.03
N LEU A 20 -19.92 -44.88 -12.60
CA LEU A 20 -19.04 -45.53 -13.57
C LEU A 20 -19.56 -45.16 -14.97
N LEU A 21 -18.71 -44.61 -15.83
CA LEU A 21 -18.80 -44.61 -17.31
C LEU A 21 -17.43 -44.08 -17.83
N ALA A 22 -16.52 -44.92 -18.33
CA ALA A 22 -16.44 -45.49 -19.68
C ALA A 22 -16.08 -44.46 -20.78
N GLY A 23 -15.00 -44.74 -21.53
CA GLY A 23 -14.62 -44.01 -22.76
C GLY A 23 -13.12 -44.08 -23.08
N CYS A 24 -12.59 -45.23 -23.50
CA CYS A 24 -12.25 -45.59 -24.88
C CYS A 24 -11.07 -44.80 -25.49
N GLY A 25 -9.90 -45.47 -25.54
CA GLY A 25 -8.81 -45.14 -26.44
C GLY A 25 -9.10 -45.63 -27.86
N GLY A 26 -8.68 -44.85 -28.85
CA GLY A 26 -8.72 -45.20 -30.27
C GLY A 26 -7.66 -44.40 -31.02
N THR A 27 -6.72 -45.12 -31.64
CA THR A 27 -5.65 -44.61 -32.49
C THR A 27 -6.04 -44.68 -33.98
N SER A 28 -5.61 -43.66 -34.74
CA SER A 28 -5.43 -43.60 -36.21
C SER A 28 -6.73 -43.50 -37.03
N VAL A 29 -6.88 -42.71 -38.11
CA VAL A 29 -6.00 -42.40 -39.26
C VAL A 29 -6.46 -41.11 -39.98
N ASP A 30 -5.47 -40.44 -40.59
CA ASP A 30 -5.44 -39.69 -41.85
C ASP A 30 -6.71 -38.98 -42.38
N SER A 31 -6.63 -37.65 -42.53
CA SER A 31 -7.16 -36.95 -43.69
C SER A 31 -6.41 -35.65 -43.93
N SER A 32 -5.69 -35.66 -45.03
CA SER A 32 -4.97 -34.58 -45.69
C SER A 32 -5.88 -33.37 -45.96
N GLN A 33 -5.44 -32.17 -45.60
CA GLN A 33 -5.89 -30.94 -46.27
C GLN A 33 -4.80 -29.86 -46.26
N THR A 34 -4.35 -29.55 -47.47
CA THR A 34 -3.41 -28.51 -47.89
C THR A 34 -3.81 -27.12 -47.40
N PRO A 35 -2.84 -26.31 -46.95
CA PRO A 35 -2.87 -24.89 -47.26
C PRO A 35 -1.64 -24.48 -48.06
N SER A 36 -1.93 -23.82 -49.18
CA SER A 36 -0.98 -23.13 -50.03
C SER A 36 -0.18 -22.06 -49.28
N GLY A 37 1.14 -22.11 -49.42
CA GLY A 37 1.97 -20.98 -49.85
C GLY A 37 2.27 -19.84 -48.87
N THR A 38 3.57 -19.75 -48.53
CA THR A 38 4.42 -18.53 -48.59
C THR A 38 4.12 -17.48 -47.50
N THR A 39 5.00 -17.14 -46.55
CA THR A 39 6.43 -16.83 -46.64
C THR A 39 7.03 -16.86 -45.23
N SER A 40 8.15 -17.57 -45.05
CA SER A 40 9.02 -17.42 -43.88
C SER A 40 9.83 -16.13 -44.01
N VAL A 41 9.92 -15.35 -42.93
CA VAL A 41 11.02 -14.39 -42.75
C VAL A 41 11.73 -14.73 -41.46
N THR A 42 12.77 -15.56 -41.62
CA THR A 42 13.85 -15.71 -40.66
C THR A 42 14.72 -14.46 -40.78
N ALA A 43 14.89 -13.71 -39.70
CA ALA A 43 15.96 -12.73 -39.60
C ALA A 43 16.83 -13.08 -38.38
N SER A 44 17.88 -13.85 -38.66
CA SER A 44 19.10 -13.85 -37.87
C SER A 44 19.98 -12.71 -38.36
N SER A 45 20.53 -11.90 -37.46
CA SER A 45 21.80 -11.20 -37.69
C SER A 45 22.52 -11.06 -36.34
N THR A 46 23.53 -11.89 -36.09
CA THR A 46 24.97 -11.67 -36.29
C THR A 46 25.60 -10.62 -35.37
N THR A 47 26.49 -11.15 -34.54
CA THR A 47 27.58 -10.53 -33.80
C THR A 47 28.42 -9.54 -34.62
N SER A 48 28.89 -8.47 -33.97
CA SER A 48 30.15 -7.80 -34.30
C SER A 48 30.75 -7.20 -33.04
N ALA A 49 32.05 -7.44 -32.86
CA ALA A 49 32.85 -7.06 -31.70
C ALA A 49 33.91 -6.02 -32.09
N ALA A 50 34.34 -5.26 -31.07
CA ALA A 50 35.68 -4.73 -30.80
C ALA A 50 36.15 -3.36 -31.35
N GLY A 51 36.77 -2.62 -30.42
CA GLY A 51 37.58 -1.39 -30.54
C GLY A 51 37.34 -0.48 -29.31
N ARG A 52 37.96 -0.65 -28.13
CA ARG A 52 39.33 -0.30 -27.67
C ARG A 52 39.77 1.16 -27.95
N ASP A 53 39.92 1.93 -26.87
CA ASP A 53 41.03 2.86 -26.49
C ASP A 53 40.64 3.47 -25.12
N GLU A 54 41.20 3.07 -23.97
CA GLU A 54 42.47 3.49 -23.32
C GLU A 54 42.67 5.00 -23.10
N GLY A 55 42.90 5.38 -21.83
CA GLY A 55 43.23 6.74 -21.40
C GLY A 55 42.87 6.99 -19.93
N GLY A 56 43.74 6.58 -19.01
CA GLY A 56 43.55 6.68 -17.56
C GLY A 56 44.18 7.90 -16.87
N ALA A 57 44.18 7.79 -15.54
CA ALA A 57 44.92 8.56 -14.51
C ALA A 57 44.37 9.97 -14.15
N THR A 58 44.32 10.46 -12.90
CA THR A 58 44.57 10.02 -11.50
C THR A 58 44.11 11.21 -10.61
N PRO A 59 43.76 11.02 -9.32
CA PRO A 59 43.13 12.04 -8.47
C PRO A 59 44.13 13.00 -7.81
N ALA A 60 43.65 14.17 -7.39
CA ALA A 60 44.42 15.12 -6.58
C ALA A 60 43.58 15.71 -5.44
N THR A 61 43.96 15.34 -4.21
CA THR A 61 43.87 16.16 -2.99
C THR A 61 45.30 16.19 -2.44
N PRO A 62 45.88 17.36 -2.13
CA PRO A 62 46.25 17.74 -0.74
C PRO A 62 46.10 19.28 -0.55
N ASP A 63 46.30 19.96 0.58
CA ASP A 63 46.53 19.75 2.01
C ASP A 63 46.48 21.16 2.66
N LYS A 64 46.37 21.19 3.99
CA LYS A 64 46.48 22.29 4.98
C LYS A 64 47.07 23.66 4.60
N GLY A 65 46.53 24.68 5.27
CA GLY A 65 47.20 25.94 5.58
C GLY A 65 46.56 26.64 6.79
N ASP A 66 47.38 26.86 7.82
CA ASP A 66 47.10 27.25 9.20
C ASP A 66 46.81 28.75 9.47
N THR A 67 46.07 29.01 10.56
CA THR A 67 46.34 29.97 11.68
C THR A 67 46.08 31.51 11.58
N GLU A 68 45.63 32.02 12.75
CA GLU A 68 45.64 33.38 13.35
C GLU A 68 44.63 34.44 12.85
N SER A 69 43.60 34.83 13.61
CA SER A 69 43.55 35.56 14.91
C SER A 69 44.12 36.98 14.86
N ASN A 70 43.26 38.00 14.89
CA ASN A 70 43.42 39.27 15.62
C ASN A 70 42.15 40.14 15.54
N GLY A 71 41.59 40.56 16.70
CA GLY A 71 40.61 41.67 16.82
C GLY A 71 41.30 43.05 16.76
N PRO A 72 40.72 44.18 17.25
CA PRO A 72 39.42 44.41 17.90
C PRO A 72 38.59 45.58 17.28
N ALA A 73 37.43 45.89 17.87
CA ALA A 73 36.56 47.06 17.61
C ALA A 73 37.24 48.41 18.04
N PRO A 74 36.74 49.61 17.64
CA PRO A 74 35.57 50.23 18.32
C PRO A 74 34.67 51.22 17.52
N THR A 75 33.42 51.34 17.99
CA THR A 75 32.58 52.54 18.24
C THR A 75 32.51 53.73 17.26
N GLN A 76 31.30 54.06 16.79
CA GLN A 76 30.66 55.36 17.06
C GLN A 76 29.16 55.37 16.71
N ALA A 77 28.40 55.95 17.64
CA ALA A 77 26.96 56.16 17.62
C ALA A 77 26.65 57.55 17.06
N GLU A 78 25.47 57.74 16.45
CA GLU A 78 24.81 59.04 16.46
C GLU A 78 23.28 58.91 16.40
N ASP A 79 22.62 59.95 16.91
CA ASP A 79 21.41 59.96 17.75
C ASP A 79 20.08 60.25 16.99
N LYS A 80 19.00 59.55 17.42
CA LYS A 80 17.57 59.97 17.63
C LYS A 80 16.70 60.58 16.49
N PRO A 81 15.35 60.75 16.68
CA PRO A 81 14.38 60.11 17.60
C PRO A 81 13.03 59.70 16.94
N SER A 82 12.26 58.78 17.55
CA SER A 82 10.77 58.80 17.55
C SER A 82 10.17 57.83 18.60
N THR A 83 9.59 58.42 19.66
CA THR A 83 8.29 58.17 20.37
C THR A 83 7.80 56.71 20.62
N PRO A 84 7.16 56.42 21.79
CA PRO A 84 7.16 55.10 22.42
C PRO A 84 6.14 54.14 21.81
N THR A 85 6.57 52.92 21.52
CA THR A 85 5.71 51.80 21.14
C THR A 85 5.03 51.22 22.37
N ASN A 86 3.72 51.06 22.22
CA ASN A 86 2.76 50.50 23.16
C ASN A 86 3.15 49.13 23.73
N ALA A 87 2.66 48.93 24.95
CA ALA A 87 2.71 47.72 25.74
C ALA A 87 2.32 46.44 24.98
N GLU A 88 3.13 45.41 25.21
CA GLU A 88 2.71 44.07 25.64
C GLU A 88 1.45 43.50 24.97
N GLY A 89 1.61 43.09 23.71
CA GLY A 89 0.87 41.99 23.16
C GLY A 89 1.68 40.72 23.34
N SER A 90 1.49 40.01 24.46
CA SER A 90 1.98 38.63 24.61
C SER A 90 1.25 37.77 23.58
N SER A 91 1.82 37.63 22.39
CA SER A 91 1.35 36.66 21.40
C SER A 91 1.43 35.29 22.08
N PRO A 92 0.34 34.52 22.19
CA PRO A 92 0.46 33.15 22.65
C PRO A 92 1.47 32.46 21.73
N ALA A 93 2.49 31.83 22.32
CA ALA A 93 3.28 30.87 21.59
C ALA A 93 2.32 29.88 20.92
N PRO A 94 2.54 29.48 19.66
CA PRO A 94 1.70 28.45 19.06
C PRO A 94 1.75 27.25 20.00
N THR A 95 0.60 26.89 20.57
CA THR A 95 0.42 25.60 21.24
C THR A 95 0.96 24.57 20.25
N PRO A 96 1.90 23.68 20.64
CA PRO A 96 2.30 22.59 19.77
C PRO A 96 1.02 21.94 19.29
N ALA A 97 0.77 21.95 17.97
CA ALA A 97 -0.34 21.21 17.43
C ALA A 97 -0.13 19.79 17.94
N GLU A 98 -0.98 19.33 18.85
CA GLU A 98 -1.06 17.92 19.18
C GLU A 98 -1.15 17.24 17.82
N SER A 99 -0.12 16.48 17.46
CA SER A 99 0.00 15.86 16.14
C SER A 99 -1.12 14.83 16.05
N ARG A 100 -2.29 15.33 15.63
CA ARG A 100 -3.51 14.57 15.50
C ARG A 100 -3.30 13.68 14.29
N ILE A 101 -3.22 12.38 14.53
CA ILE A 101 -3.26 11.37 13.49
C ILE A 101 -4.44 11.69 12.57
N TRP A 102 -4.16 11.81 11.28
CA TRP A 102 -5.16 12.14 10.27
C TRP A 102 -6.34 11.16 10.31
N ASP A 103 -7.55 11.65 10.00
CA ASP A 103 -8.76 10.83 10.00
C ASP A 103 -9.08 10.34 8.58
N PRO A 104 -8.92 9.04 8.26
CA PRO A 104 -9.18 8.53 6.91
C PRO A 104 -10.62 8.73 6.44
N CYS A 105 -11.56 8.85 7.37
CA CYS A 105 -12.95 9.10 7.02
C CYS A 105 -13.18 10.47 6.36
N THR A 106 -12.21 11.37 6.35
CA THR A 106 -12.32 12.68 5.66
C THR A 106 -11.89 12.64 4.21
N LEU A 107 -11.54 11.47 3.65
CA LEU A 107 -11.23 11.34 2.21
C LEU A 107 -12.40 11.85 1.35
N PRO A 108 -12.13 12.59 0.26
CA PRO A 108 -13.18 13.08 -0.63
C PRO A 108 -13.98 11.92 -1.25
N GLU A 109 -15.31 12.03 -1.23
CA GLU A 109 -16.19 11.01 -1.83
C GLU A 109 -15.97 10.84 -3.33
N SER A 110 -15.56 11.92 -4.03
CA SER A 110 -15.17 11.87 -5.44
C SER A 110 -14.01 10.92 -5.68
N ASP A 111 -13.00 10.95 -4.81
CA ASP A 111 -11.77 10.18 -4.97
C ASP A 111 -12.02 8.71 -4.60
N LEU A 112 -12.80 8.48 -3.55
CA LEU A 112 -13.27 7.14 -3.16
C LEU A 112 -14.10 6.50 -4.30
N THR A 113 -15.01 7.26 -4.90
CA THR A 113 -15.84 6.78 -6.02
C THR A 113 -15.00 6.52 -7.27
N ALA A 114 -14.08 7.43 -7.61
CA ALA A 114 -13.16 7.27 -8.73
C ALA A 114 -12.23 6.05 -8.55
N ALA A 115 -11.90 5.71 -7.29
CA ALA A 115 -11.16 4.52 -6.94
C ALA A 115 -12.00 3.23 -6.93
N GLY A 116 -13.31 3.31 -7.21
CA GLY A 116 -14.21 2.16 -7.30
C GLY A 116 -14.78 1.70 -5.94
N LEU A 117 -14.73 2.54 -4.91
CA LEU A 117 -15.36 2.27 -3.62
C LEU A 117 -16.81 2.76 -3.57
N ASN A 118 -17.61 2.10 -2.74
CA ASN A 118 -18.98 2.53 -2.45
C ASN A 118 -18.98 3.43 -1.20
N THR A 119 -19.15 4.73 -1.39
CA THR A 119 -19.14 5.73 -0.30
C THR A 119 -20.28 5.53 0.71
N ALA A 120 -21.41 4.95 0.28
CA ALA A 120 -22.52 4.63 1.18
C ALA A 120 -22.20 3.51 2.18
N THR A 121 -21.11 2.78 1.99
CA THR A 121 -20.64 1.72 2.91
C THR A 121 -19.59 2.20 3.91
N LYS A 122 -19.37 3.52 3.98
CA LYS A 122 -18.45 4.14 4.93
C LYS A 122 -18.79 3.74 6.37
N GLU A 123 -17.78 3.30 7.09
CA GLU A 123 -17.91 2.91 8.48
C GLU A 123 -16.65 3.28 9.26
N ARG A 124 -16.81 4.01 10.37
CA ARG A 124 -15.71 4.25 11.29
C ARG A 124 -15.46 2.98 12.10
N ILE A 125 -14.21 2.55 12.15
CA ILE A 125 -13.79 1.38 12.92
C ILE A 125 -13.00 1.86 14.14
N THR A 126 -13.28 1.24 15.28
CA THR A 126 -12.53 1.43 16.53
C THR A 126 -12.03 0.07 17.00
N ASP A 127 -10.74 -0.05 17.29
CA ASP A 127 -10.14 -1.27 17.83
C ASP A 127 -9.52 -0.95 19.19
N ALA A 128 -9.93 -1.67 20.23
CA ALA A 128 -9.40 -1.48 21.58
C ALA A 128 -7.92 -1.87 21.69
N THR A 129 -7.43 -2.72 20.79
CA THR A 129 -6.02 -3.11 20.67
C THR A 129 -5.17 -1.95 20.13
N TYR A 130 -5.77 -1.10 19.28
CA TYR A 130 -5.11 0.02 18.61
C TYR A 130 -5.88 1.33 18.84
N PRO A 131 -5.97 1.79 20.10
CA PRO A 131 -6.84 2.91 20.46
C PRO A 131 -6.39 4.26 19.87
N SER A 132 -5.12 4.39 19.50
CA SER A 132 -4.60 5.60 18.84
C SER A 132 -4.92 5.65 17.34
N TRP A 133 -5.29 4.54 16.72
CA TRP A 133 -5.44 4.47 15.27
C TRP A 133 -6.76 5.09 14.82
N GLN A 134 -6.69 5.89 13.75
CA GLN A 134 -7.88 6.36 13.05
C GLN A 134 -8.15 5.43 11.87
N MET A 135 -9.33 4.81 11.85
CA MET A 135 -9.67 3.81 10.83
C MET A 135 -11.04 4.06 10.22
N CYS A 136 -11.10 3.90 8.90
CA CYS A 136 -12.33 3.98 8.14
C CYS A 136 -12.41 2.84 7.13
N ARG A 137 -13.58 2.22 7.04
CA ARG A 137 -13.85 1.07 6.18
C ARG A 137 -14.82 1.43 5.06
N TRP A 138 -14.57 0.85 3.89
CA TRP A 138 -15.50 0.82 2.75
C TRP A 138 -15.52 -0.56 2.10
N LYS A 139 -16.57 -0.82 1.34
CA LYS A 139 -16.64 -1.92 0.38
C LYS A 139 -16.42 -1.38 -1.03
N SER A 140 -15.87 -2.22 -1.90
CA SER A 140 -15.83 -1.92 -3.32
C SER A 140 -17.24 -1.86 -3.90
N ALA A 141 -17.44 -1.05 -4.95
CA ALA A 141 -18.73 -0.87 -5.61
C ALA A 141 -19.26 -2.18 -6.22
N ASP A 142 -18.35 -3.03 -6.70
CA ASP A 142 -18.66 -4.36 -7.25
C ASP A 142 -18.79 -5.46 -6.17
N GLN A 143 -18.66 -5.11 -4.88
CA GLN A 143 -18.80 -6.01 -3.72
C GLN A 143 -17.79 -7.16 -3.69
N THR A 144 -16.60 -6.93 -4.22
CA THR A 144 -15.54 -7.95 -4.37
C THR A 144 -14.51 -7.91 -3.26
N PHE A 145 -14.24 -6.73 -2.71
CA PHE A 145 -13.36 -6.54 -1.57
C PHE A 145 -13.90 -5.50 -0.59
N SER A 146 -13.33 -5.48 0.60
CA SER A 146 -13.43 -4.38 1.55
C SER A 146 -12.04 -3.81 1.82
N VAL A 147 -11.96 -2.50 2.03
CA VAL A 147 -10.73 -1.84 2.47
C VAL A 147 -10.95 -1.19 3.83
N VAL A 148 -9.97 -1.35 4.71
CA VAL A 148 -9.78 -0.47 5.87
C VAL A 148 -8.60 0.43 5.56
N ILE A 149 -8.81 1.74 5.58
CA ILE A 149 -7.73 2.73 5.56
C ILE A 149 -7.49 3.17 6.99
N ALA A 150 -6.26 2.99 7.45
CA ALA A 150 -5.81 3.29 8.80
C ALA A 150 -4.72 4.37 8.75
N ALA A 151 -4.79 5.31 9.68
CA ALA A 151 -3.69 6.20 10.03
C ALA A 151 -3.25 5.85 11.45
N SER A 152 -1.93 5.70 11.65
CA SER A 152 -1.37 5.23 12.91
C SER A 152 -0.11 5.99 13.31
N ASP A 153 0.20 5.93 14.60
CA ASP A 153 1.45 6.37 15.22
C ASP A 153 2.62 5.41 14.99
N ARG A 154 2.39 4.27 14.33
CA ARG A 154 3.42 3.27 14.04
C ARG A 154 4.12 3.61 12.75
N THR A 155 5.45 3.51 12.74
CA THR A 155 6.25 3.69 11.52
C THR A 155 6.07 2.52 10.56
N ILE A 156 6.53 2.67 9.32
CA ILE A 156 6.55 1.52 8.38
C ILE A 156 7.43 0.38 8.91
N ASP A 157 8.55 0.68 9.57
CA ASP A 157 9.44 -0.36 10.12
C ASP A 157 8.78 -1.11 11.28
N ASP A 158 8.01 -0.40 12.12
CA ASP A 158 7.18 -1.02 13.17
C ASP A 158 6.16 -2.02 12.61
N LEU A 159 5.52 -1.67 11.49
CA LEU A 159 4.53 -2.52 10.84
C LEU A 159 5.15 -3.73 10.14
N LEU A 160 6.42 -3.63 9.75
CA LEU A 160 7.17 -4.67 9.07
C LEU A 160 8.02 -5.52 10.04
N GLU A 161 7.61 -5.60 11.31
CA GLU A 161 8.33 -6.33 12.34
C GLU A 161 8.76 -7.74 11.84
N PRO A 162 10.05 -8.10 11.96
CA PRO A 162 10.54 -9.39 11.48
C PRO A 162 9.77 -10.56 12.11
N GLY A 163 9.23 -11.43 11.26
CA GLY A 163 8.43 -12.58 11.69
C GLY A 163 6.92 -12.30 11.83
N ALA A 164 6.49 -11.03 11.84
CA ALA A 164 5.07 -10.68 11.79
C ALA A 164 4.53 -10.61 10.36
N VAL A 165 5.39 -10.29 9.39
CA VAL A 165 5.02 -10.10 7.98
C VAL A 165 5.84 -10.96 7.02
N HIS A 166 5.30 -11.15 5.82
CA HIS A 166 5.94 -11.80 4.68
C HIS A 166 5.50 -11.14 3.36
N ASP A 167 5.99 -11.64 2.23
CA ASP A 167 5.69 -11.11 0.88
C ASP A 167 5.94 -9.59 0.74
N VAL A 168 6.96 -9.08 1.43
CA VAL A 168 7.29 -7.64 1.46
C VAL A 168 7.82 -7.18 0.11
N ARG A 169 7.20 -6.16 -0.48
CA ARG A 169 7.61 -5.56 -1.76
C ARG A 169 7.56 -4.04 -1.64
N ARG A 170 8.64 -3.36 -2.01
CA ARG A 170 8.68 -1.89 -2.05
C ARG A 170 8.37 -1.40 -3.46
N THR A 171 7.60 -0.33 -3.55
CA THR A 171 7.18 0.34 -4.79
C THR A 171 7.00 1.83 -4.51
N GLU A 172 6.58 2.59 -5.52
CA GLU A 172 6.25 3.99 -5.37
C GLU A 172 4.98 4.33 -6.15
N PHE A 173 4.20 5.27 -5.63
CA PHE A 173 3.07 5.87 -6.32
C PHE A 173 3.17 7.38 -6.22
N HIS A 174 3.22 8.07 -7.38
CA HIS A 174 3.30 9.53 -7.44
C HIS A 174 4.47 10.11 -6.61
N GLY A 175 5.61 9.40 -6.57
CA GLY A 175 6.79 9.80 -5.79
C GLY A 175 6.72 9.50 -4.29
N ARG A 176 5.60 8.94 -3.79
CA ARG A 176 5.50 8.44 -2.41
C ARG A 176 6.00 7.01 -2.34
N GLN A 177 6.89 6.73 -1.39
CA GLN A 177 7.33 5.37 -1.08
C GLN A 177 6.19 4.56 -0.49
N VAL A 178 6.03 3.33 -0.99
CA VAL A 178 4.98 2.41 -0.57
C VAL A 178 5.56 1.02 -0.39
N VAL A 179 5.13 0.35 0.67
CA VAL A 179 5.42 -1.05 0.90
C VAL A 179 4.14 -1.86 0.83
N GLN A 180 4.17 -2.95 0.08
CA GLN A 180 3.16 -3.99 0.12
C GLN A 180 3.66 -5.12 1.01
N TYR A 181 2.80 -5.70 1.85
CA TYR A 181 3.12 -6.83 2.69
C TYR A 181 1.87 -7.62 3.06
N ARG A 182 2.07 -8.76 3.74
CA ARG A 182 1.01 -9.58 4.34
C ARG A 182 1.39 -10.01 5.74
N TYR A 183 0.43 -10.05 6.65
CA TYR A 183 0.65 -10.62 7.98
C TYR A 183 0.76 -12.15 7.91
N VAL A 184 1.71 -12.73 8.66
CA VAL A 184 1.87 -14.19 8.78
C VAL A 184 0.62 -14.86 9.37
N ALA A 185 -0.15 -14.14 10.19
CA ALA A 185 -1.41 -14.62 10.75
C ALA A 185 -2.53 -14.81 9.70
N ASP A 186 -2.43 -14.19 8.52
CA ASP A 186 -3.40 -14.36 7.42
C ASP A 186 -3.08 -15.63 6.59
N THR A 187 -3.33 -16.78 7.19
CA THR A 187 -3.04 -18.10 6.60
C THR A 187 -3.83 -18.38 5.31
N HIS A 188 -4.96 -17.70 5.11
CA HIS A 188 -5.80 -17.83 3.93
C HIS A 188 -5.49 -16.79 2.85
N ARG A 189 -4.48 -15.94 3.07
CA ARG A 189 -4.03 -14.90 2.13
C ARG A 189 -5.17 -14.00 1.65
N GLN A 190 -6.14 -13.73 2.53
CA GLN A 190 -7.35 -12.96 2.24
C GLN A 190 -7.11 -11.46 2.21
N THR A 191 -6.07 -10.99 2.90
CA THR A 191 -5.75 -9.57 3.05
C THR A 191 -4.40 -9.26 2.42
N CYS A 192 -4.30 -8.09 1.81
CA CYS A 192 -3.04 -7.50 1.42
C CYS A 192 -2.98 -6.08 1.93
N ASP A 193 -1.85 -5.72 2.52
CA ASP A 193 -1.62 -4.43 3.12
C ASP A 193 -0.68 -3.63 2.23
N ILE A 194 -1.01 -2.36 2.02
CA ILE A 194 -0.06 -1.38 1.48
C ILE A 194 0.09 -0.21 2.45
N GLY A 195 1.32 0.12 2.81
CA GLY A 195 1.66 1.17 3.75
C GLY A 195 2.53 2.25 3.12
N THR A 196 2.35 3.49 3.55
CA THR A 196 3.24 4.61 3.21
C THR A 196 3.60 5.42 4.46
N PRO A 197 4.83 5.97 4.56
CA PRO A 197 5.17 6.87 5.65
C PRO A 197 4.28 8.11 5.69
N ALA A 198 4.05 8.61 6.90
CA ALA A 198 3.37 9.87 7.18
C ALA A 198 4.08 10.59 8.35
N GLU A 199 3.89 11.90 8.49
CA GLU A 199 4.54 12.70 9.55
C GLU A 199 4.24 12.18 10.96
N TYR A 200 3.05 11.62 11.17
CA TYR A 200 2.60 11.04 12.43
C TYR A 200 2.92 9.54 12.56
N GLY A 201 3.55 8.89 11.57
CA GLY A 201 3.83 7.45 11.58
C GLY A 201 3.59 6.83 10.21
N SER A 202 2.38 6.29 9.98
CA SER A 202 2.05 5.63 8.71
C SER A 202 0.57 5.73 8.34
N ILE A 203 0.32 5.55 7.05
CA ILE A 203 -1.02 5.29 6.50
C ILE A 203 -0.99 3.91 5.85
N VAL A 204 -1.95 3.05 6.21
CA VAL A 204 -2.05 1.67 5.74
C VAL A 204 -3.41 1.41 5.12
N PHE A 205 -3.44 0.74 3.98
CA PHE A 205 -4.66 0.24 3.36
C PHE A 205 -4.64 -1.28 3.49
N ALA A 206 -5.51 -1.83 4.32
CA ALA A 206 -5.75 -3.26 4.47
C ALA A 206 -6.89 -3.68 3.55
N VAL A 207 -6.56 -4.29 2.41
CA VAL A 207 -7.55 -4.72 1.41
C VAL A 207 -7.82 -6.20 1.58
N ARG A 208 -9.06 -6.53 1.95
CA ARG A 208 -9.51 -7.89 2.22
C ARG A 208 -10.51 -8.34 1.17
N ASN A 209 -10.26 -9.51 0.58
CA ASN A 209 -11.23 -10.17 -0.30
C ASN A 209 -12.46 -10.61 0.52
N ILE A 210 -13.65 -10.31 0.02
CA ILE A 210 -14.94 -10.67 0.68
C ILE A 210 -15.77 -11.65 -0.15
N ARG A 211 -15.26 -12.13 -1.30
CA ARG A 211 -15.93 -13.15 -2.10
C ARG A 211 -15.93 -14.49 -1.36
N VAL A 212 -17.07 -15.18 -1.40
CA VAL A 212 -17.25 -16.50 -0.76
C VAL A 212 -16.54 -17.61 -1.55
N GLN A 213 -16.34 -17.42 -2.86
CA GLN A 213 -15.54 -18.32 -3.69
C GLN A 213 -14.08 -17.88 -3.66
N THR A 214 -13.21 -18.77 -3.16
CA THR A 214 -11.80 -18.54 -2.81
C THR A 214 -10.87 -18.31 -4.00
N ASP A 215 -11.38 -18.43 -5.22
CA ASP A 215 -10.55 -18.59 -6.41
C ASP A 215 -10.50 -17.30 -7.27
N VAL A 216 -11.12 -16.19 -6.83
CA VAL A 216 -11.58 -15.15 -7.77
C VAL A 216 -11.05 -13.72 -7.52
N GLY A 217 -10.09 -13.50 -6.61
CA GLY A 217 -9.55 -12.15 -6.39
C GLY A 217 -8.18 -12.13 -5.74
N ASN A 218 -7.26 -11.35 -6.29
CA ASN A 218 -5.94 -11.10 -5.71
C ASN A 218 -5.99 -9.80 -4.89
N PRO A 219 -6.07 -9.86 -3.54
CA PRO A 219 -6.21 -8.66 -2.72
C PRO A 219 -5.02 -7.70 -2.87
N CYS A 220 -3.83 -8.19 -3.25
CA CYS A 220 -2.70 -7.31 -3.52
C CYS A 220 -2.87 -6.54 -4.83
N GLN A 221 -3.48 -7.15 -5.85
CA GLN A 221 -3.78 -6.43 -7.09
C GLN A 221 -4.79 -5.30 -6.82
N ASP A 222 -5.82 -5.58 -6.03
CA ASP A 222 -6.83 -4.59 -5.63
C ASP A 222 -6.19 -3.49 -4.75
N ALA A 223 -5.32 -3.85 -3.80
CA ALA A 223 -4.57 -2.90 -3.00
C ALA A 223 -3.73 -1.96 -3.85
N ASN A 224 -2.93 -2.47 -4.80
CA ASN A 224 -2.11 -1.62 -5.66
C ASN A 224 -2.96 -0.69 -6.53
N ARG A 225 -4.10 -1.18 -7.07
CA ARG A 225 -5.03 -0.32 -7.83
C ARG A 225 -5.58 0.80 -6.96
N LEU A 226 -5.97 0.47 -5.74
CA LEU A 226 -6.52 1.42 -4.79
C LEU A 226 -5.47 2.46 -4.36
N GLY A 227 -4.25 2.03 -4.06
CA GLY A 227 -3.13 2.90 -3.74
C GLY A 227 -2.80 3.86 -4.88
N ALA A 228 -2.70 3.35 -6.11
CA ALA A 228 -2.46 4.18 -7.30
C ALA A 228 -3.51 5.28 -7.48
N ALA A 229 -4.77 5.01 -7.12
CA ALA A 229 -5.87 5.95 -7.22
C ALA A 229 -5.92 6.97 -6.07
N LEU A 230 -5.74 6.52 -4.81
CA LEU A 230 -6.00 7.33 -3.62
C LEU A 230 -4.76 7.98 -3.02
N PHE A 231 -3.53 7.57 -3.37
CA PHE A 231 -2.33 8.14 -2.75
C PHE A 231 -2.10 9.63 -3.04
N ARG A 232 -2.75 10.19 -4.07
CA ARG A 232 -2.76 11.64 -4.31
C ARG A 232 -3.68 12.42 -3.37
N SER A 233 -4.62 11.73 -2.74
CA SER A 233 -5.63 12.30 -1.85
C SER A 233 -5.23 12.17 -0.38
N LEU A 234 -4.08 11.55 -0.11
CA LEU A 234 -3.51 11.49 1.23
C LEU A 234 -2.83 12.83 1.61
N PRO A 235 -2.76 13.15 2.91
CA PRO A 235 -1.98 14.29 3.39
C PRO A 235 -0.48 14.16 3.08
#